data_AF-A0A7G1IES0-F1
#
_entry.id   AF-A0A7G1IES0-F1
#
_cell.length_a   1.000
_cell.length_b   1.000
_cell.length_c   1.000
_cell.angle_alpha   90.00
_cell.angle_beta   90.00
_cell.angle_gamma   90.00
#
_symmetry.space_group_name_H-M   'P 1'
#
loop_
_entity.id
_entity.type
_entity.pdbx_description
1 polymer ?
#
loop_
_entity_poly.entity_id
_entity_poly.type
_entity_poly.pdbx_seq_one_letter_code
_entity_poly.pdbx_strand_id
1 'polypeptide(L)'
;MGLSVSPRYDSLLAKVITHISGSSFAAAVRKARTALSEFSIEGVATNLALLQELLSDNKVQSGIVRTSFVDEKLPGLAAAALSHPHAHRVAAVELYPGEEALRAQLAGTVVDIAPEGTELGADGQLVVLEAMKMQHVLAAPDALRTVRNLVSPGQVVATGDPLLVFLRTSVIGGESSTATIDLDRPRADLDEVRQRHRLTLDEGREAAVAKRHKQDRRTARENIADLVDPGSFVEYGALAIAAQRSRRPRRT
;
A
#
# COMPACT_ATOMS: atom_id res chain seq x y z
N MET A 1 0.43 -17.73 -19.03
CA MET A 1 -0.33 -16.54 -19.46
C MET A 1 -1.74 -16.98 -19.78
N GLY A 2 -2.75 -16.39 -19.13
CA GLY A 2 -4.17 -16.69 -19.33
C GLY A 2 -4.84 -15.77 -20.36
N LEU A 3 -6.13 -15.99 -20.61
CA LEU A 3 -6.95 -15.12 -21.46
C LEU A 3 -7.26 -13.80 -20.74
N SER A 4 -7.10 -12.66 -21.41
CA SER A 4 -7.56 -11.35 -20.91
C SER A 4 -8.99 -11.11 -21.38
N VAL A 5 -9.92 -10.94 -20.43
CA VAL A 5 -11.34 -10.72 -20.71
C VAL A 5 -11.55 -9.25 -21.06
N SER A 6 -11.94 -8.95 -22.30
CA SER A 6 -12.16 -7.57 -22.72
C SER A 6 -13.59 -7.09 -22.40
N PRO A 7 -13.77 -5.87 -21.85
CA PRO A 7 -15.08 -5.30 -21.57
C PRO A 7 -15.86 -4.90 -22.82
N ARG A 8 -15.29 -5.05 -24.02
CA ARG A 8 -15.94 -4.72 -25.31
C ARG A 8 -16.86 -5.83 -25.82
N TYR A 9 -16.76 -7.03 -25.27
CA TYR A 9 -17.55 -8.21 -25.67
C TYR A 9 -18.49 -8.64 -24.53
N ASP A 10 -19.34 -9.64 -24.79
CA ASP A 10 -20.22 -10.23 -23.79
C ASP A 10 -19.43 -10.75 -22.57
N SER A 11 -19.99 -10.59 -21.38
CA SER A 11 -19.37 -10.99 -20.11
C SER A 11 -19.44 -12.50 -19.85
N LEU A 12 -20.05 -13.27 -20.76
CA LEU A 12 -20.12 -14.73 -20.68
C LEU A 12 -18.72 -15.38 -20.80
N LEU A 13 -18.21 -15.88 -19.67
CA LEU A 13 -16.93 -16.60 -19.63
C LEU A 13 -17.07 -18.08 -20.00
N ALA A 14 -18.08 -18.76 -19.45
CA ALA A 14 -18.26 -20.20 -19.61
C ALA A 14 -19.72 -20.61 -19.39
N LYS A 15 -20.11 -21.77 -19.95
CA LYS A 15 -21.37 -22.44 -19.67
C LYS A 15 -21.08 -23.74 -18.91
N VAL A 16 -21.43 -23.76 -17.62
CA VAL A 16 -21.35 -24.99 -16.81
C VAL A 16 -22.62 -25.78 -16.98
N ILE A 17 -22.54 -26.93 -17.66
CA ILE A 17 -23.69 -27.77 -18.00
C ILE A 17 -23.54 -29.10 -17.28
N THR A 18 -24.50 -29.44 -16.41
CA THR A 18 -24.53 -30.72 -15.70
C THR A 18 -25.72 -31.56 -16.10
N HIS A 19 -25.50 -32.87 -16.24
CA HIS A 19 -26.53 -33.85 -16.57
C HIS A 19 -26.53 -35.01 -15.57
N ILE A 20 -27.70 -35.60 -15.32
CA ILE A 20 -27.89 -36.82 -14.53
C ILE A 20 -28.71 -37.82 -15.34
N SER A 21 -28.52 -39.11 -15.08
CA SER A 21 -29.44 -40.13 -15.58
C SER A 21 -30.71 -40.15 -14.71
N GLY A 22 -31.89 -40.24 -15.34
CA GLY A 22 -33.19 -40.22 -14.65
C GLY A 22 -33.81 -38.82 -14.55
N SER A 23 -34.83 -38.67 -13.71
CA SER A 23 -35.69 -37.47 -13.65
C SER A 23 -35.59 -36.67 -12.33
N SER A 24 -34.59 -36.94 -11.49
CA SER A 24 -34.46 -36.28 -10.19
C SER A 24 -33.87 -34.87 -10.30
N PHE A 25 -34.73 -33.86 -10.40
CA PHE A 25 -34.31 -32.46 -10.48
C PHE A 25 -33.41 -32.05 -9.30
N ALA A 26 -33.72 -32.50 -8.07
CA ALA A 26 -32.89 -32.24 -6.90
C ALA A 26 -31.46 -32.80 -7.04
N ALA A 27 -31.29 -33.96 -7.69
CA ALA A 27 -29.96 -34.50 -7.95
C ALA A 27 -29.19 -33.70 -9.01
N ALA A 28 -29.88 -33.16 -10.02
CA ALA A 28 -29.28 -32.27 -11.01
C ALA A 28 -28.80 -30.96 -10.36
N VAL A 29 -29.63 -30.35 -9.49
CA VAL A 29 -29.26 -29.13 -8.74
C VAL A 29 -28.06 -29.38 -7.84
N ARG A 30 -28.01 -30.50 -7.10
CA ARG A 30 -26.84 -30.86 -6.29
C ARG A 30 -25.57 -30.97 -7.14
N LYS A 31 -25.65 -31.65 -8.29
CA LYS A 31 -24.51 -31.81 -9.20
C LYS A 31 -24.03 -30.45 -9.76
N ALA A 32 -24.96 -29.56 -10.11
CA ALA A 32 -24.64 -28.19 -10.53
C ALA A 32 -23.96 -27.38 -9.43
N ARG A 33 -24.43 -27.49 -8.17
CA ARG A 33 -23.79 -26.85 -7.01
C ARG A 33 -22.36 -27.34 -6.81
N THR A 34 -22.13 -28.65 -6.86
CA THR A 34 -20.78 -29.22 -6.77
C THR A 34 -19.88 -28.72 -7.89
N ALA A 35 -20.36 -28.75 -9.14
CA ALA A 35 -19.61 -28.26 -10.29
C ALA A 35 -19.22 -26.78 -10.14
N LEU A 36 -20.14 -25.93 -9.65
CA LEU A 36 -19.84 -24.52 -9.38
C LEU A 36 -18.90 -24.33 -8.18
N SER A 37 -18.91 -25.21 -7.17
CA SER A 37 -17.98 -25.11 -6.03
C SER A 37 -16.56 -25.51 -6.39
N GLU A 38 -16.39 -26.36 -7.40
CA GLU A 38 -15.09 -26.78 -7.91
C GLU A 38 -14.56 -25.83 -9.00
N PHE A 39 -15.40 -24.91 -9.49
CA PHE A 39 -15.04 -24.01 -10.59
C PHE A 39 -14.28 -22.79 -10.07
N SER A 40 -12.95 -22.84 -10.15
CA SER A 40 -12.08 -21.73 -9.76
C SER A 40 -11.79 -20.81 -10.93
N ILE A 41 -12.08 -19.52 -10.75
CA ILE A 41 -11.69 -18.44 -11.67
C ILE A 41 -10.98 -17.39 -10.84
N GLU A 42 -9.73 -17.11 -11.22
CA GLU A 42 -8.89 -16.09 -10.57
C GLU A 42 -8.65 -14.92 -11.53
N GLY A 43 -8.57 -13.70 -10.96
CA GLY A 43 -8.19 -12.49 -11.69
C GLY A 43 -9.33 -11.74 -12.40
N VAL A 44 -10.56 -12.27 -12.42
CA VAL A 44 -11.73 -11.54 -12.91
C VAL A 44 -12.93 -11.79 -11.99
N ALA A 45 -13.71 -10.75 -11.69
CA ALA A 45 -14.92 -10.87 -10.90
C ALA A 45 -15.98 -11.69 -11.65
N THR A 46 -16.66 -12.61 -10.96
CA THR A 46 -17.68 -13.49 -11.55
C THR A 46 -18.95 -13.54 -10.71
N ASN A 47 -20.06 -13.98 -11.31
CA ASN A 47 -21.33 -14.19 -10.63
C ASN A 47 -21.42 -15.57 -9.94
N LEU A 48 -20.30 -16.28 -9.75
CA LEU A 48 -20.28 -17.66 -9.27
C LEU A 48 -20.90 -17.80 -7.87
N ALA A 49 -20.59 -16.88 -6.95
CA ALA A 49 -21.20 -16.84 -5.62
C ALA A 49 -22.73 -16.66 -5.70
N LEU A 50 -23.19 -15.75 -6.56
CA LEU A 50 -24.62 -15.51 -6.78
C LEU A 50 -25.33 -16.76 -7.33
N LEU A 51 -24.71 -17.47 -8.29
CA LEU A 51 -25.27 -18.70 -8.84
C LEU A 51 -25.33 -19.83 -7.80
N GLN A 52 -24.35 -19.93 -6.90
CA GLN A 52 -24.37 -20.90 -5.81
C GLN A 52 -25.47 -20.59 -4.78
N GLU A 53 -25.66 -19.32 -4.41
CA GLU A 53 -26.76 -18.89 -3.54
C GLU A 53 -28.11 -19.18 -4.19
N LEU A 54 -28.26 -18.87 -5.48
CA LEU A 54 -29.50 -19.14 -6.22
C LEU A 54 -29.84 -20.63 -6.22
N LEU A 55 -28.87 -21.52 -6.50
CA LEU A 55 -29.10 -22.98 -6.46
C LEU A 55 -29.32 -23.52 -5.04
N SER A 56 -28.99 -22.75 -4.00
CA SER A 56 -29.22 -23.11 -2.61
C SER A 56 -30.64 -22.77 -2.13
N ASP A 57 -31.40 -21.94 -2.87
CA ASP A 57 -32.77 -21.57 -2.52
C ASP A 57 -33.74 -22.76 -2.66
N ASN A 58 -34.62 -22.94 -1.67
CA ASN A 58 -35.58 -24.05 -1.60
C ASN A 58 -36.61 -24.03 -2.76
N LYS A 59 -37.01 -22.85 -3.25
CA LYS A 59 -37.94 -22.73 -4.39
C LYS A 59 -37.25 -23.12 -5.70
N VAL A 60 -35.97 -22.81 -5.83
CA VAL A 60 -35.17 -23.29 -6.96
C VAL A 60 -35.07 -24.80 -6.90
N GLN A 61 -34.75 -25.39 -5.74
CA GLN A 61 -34.64 -26.84 -5.56
C GLN A 61 -35.95 -27.62 -5.78
N SER A 62 -37.11 -26.99 -5.56
CA SER A 62 -38.41 -27.61 -5.84
C SER A 62 -38.80 -27.56 -7.33
N GLY A 63 -38.05 -26.82 -8.15
CA GLY A 63 -38.28 -26.70 -9.60
C GLY A 63 -39.45 -25.77 -9.99
N ILE A 64 -40.09 -25.11 -9.03
CA ILE A 64 -41.24 -24.22 -9.26
C ILE A 64 -40.82 -22.78 -9.03
N VAL A 65 -40.35 -22.13 -10.11
CA VAL A 65 -39.97 -20.71 -10.12
C VAL A 65 -40.69 -19.96 -11.24
N ARG A 66 -40.93 -18.68 -11.01
CA ARG A 66 -41.50 -17.75 -12.00
C ARG A 66 -40.39 -16.95 -12.65
N THR A 67 -40.67 -16.32 -13.78
CA THR A 67 -39.72 -15.43 -14.47
C THR A 67 -39.31 -14.23 -13.61
N SER A 68 -40.19 -13.73 -12.73
CA SER A 68 -39.90 -12.64 -11.79
C SER A 68 -39.08 -13.05 -10.56
N PHE A 69 -38.85 -14.35 -10.35
CA PHE A 69 -38.27 -14.85 -9.10
C PHE A 69 -36.89 -14.29 -8.81
N VAL A 70 -36.01 -14.24 -9.82
CA VAL A 70 -34.64 -13.74 -9.65
C VAL A 70 -34.67 -12.27 -9.29
N ASP A 71 -35.47 -11.45 -9.99
CA ASP A 71 -35.58 -10.01 -9.72
C ASP A 71 -36.10 -9.74 -8.30
N GLU A 72 -37.11 -10.49 -7.85
CA GLU A 72 -37.68 -10.38 -6.51
C GLU A 72 -36.68 -10.75 -5.39
N LYS A 73 -35.78 -11.70 -5.66
CA LYS A 73 -34.84 -12.26 -4.67
C LYS A 73 -33.42 -11.69 -4.76
N LEU A 74 -33.10 -10.97 -5.84
CA LEU A 74 -31.75 -10.50 -6.14
C LEU A 74 -31.11 -9.72 -4.98
N PRO A 75 -31.79 -8.80 -4.27
CA PRO A 75 -31.16 -8.06 -3.17
C PRO A 75 -30.68 -8.98 -2.04
N GLY A 76 -31.47 -9.99 -1.70
CA GLY A 76 -31.12 -10.96 -0.65
C GLY A 76 -30.02 -11.91 -1.09
N LEU A 77 -30.09 -12.41 -2.33
CA LEU A 77 -29.07 -13.30 -2.89
C LEU A 77 -27.73 -12.58 -3.05
N ALA A 78 -27.73 -11.32 -3.47
CA ALA A 78 -26.53 -10.51 -3.58
C ALA A 78 -25.89 -10.25 -2.20
N ALA A 79 -26.69 -9.93 -1.18
CA ALA A 79 -26.18 -9.75 0.18
C ALA A 79 -25.55 -11.04 0.74
N ALA A 80 -26.19 -12.20 0.51
CA ALA A 80 -25.67 -13.50 0.92
C ALA A 80 -24.37 -13.86 0.17
N ALA A 81 -24.33 -13.62 -1.15
CA ALA A 81 -23.15 -13.86 -1.98
C ALA A 81 -21.95 -12.99 -1.57
N LEU A 82 -22.20 -11.74 -1.17
CA LEU A 82 -21.16 -10.84 -0.65
C LEU A 82 -20.64 -11.27 0.74
N SER A 83 -21.43 -12.04 1.50
CA SER A 83 -21.04 -12.56 2.81
C SER A 83 -20.12 -13.78 2.71
N HIS A 84 -20.14 -14.49 1.58
CA HIS A 84 -19.25 -15.60 1.26
C HIS A 84 -18.39 -15.26 0.03
N PRO A 85 -17.45 -14.31 0.16
CA PRO A 85 -16.61 -13.94 -0.97
C PRO A 85 -15.76 -15.16 -1.39
N HIS A 86 -16.07 -15.73 -2.56
CA HIS A 86 -15.07 -16.46 -3.32
C HIS A 86 -13.94 -15.47 -3.56
N ALA A 87 -12.81 -15.71 -2.90
CA ALA A 87 -11.77 -14.71 -2.70
C ALA A 87 -11.19 -14.26 -4.04
N HIS A 88 -11.76 -13.20 -4.59
CA HIS A 88 -11.14 -12.43 -5.65
C HIS A 88 -9.94 -11.75 -4.99
N ARG A 89 -8.79 -12.40 -5.05
CA ARG A 89 -7.55 -11.87 -4.52
C ARG A 89 -7.10 -10.77 -5.48
N VAL A 90 -7.67 -9.58 -5.32
CA VAL A 90 -7.14 -8.35 -5.91
C VAL A 90 -5.67 -8.31 -5.50
N ALA A 91 -4.76 -8.16 -6.47
CA ALA A 91 -3.33 -8.19 -6.21
C ALA A 91 -3.02 -7.21 -5.06
N ALA A 92 -2.53 -7.75 -3.94
CA ALA A 92 -2.12 -6.94 -2.81
C ALA A 92 -0.88 -6.15 -3.25
N VAL A 93 -1.00 -4.82 -3.27
CA VAL A 93 0.12 -3.93 -3.53
C VAL A 93 0.72 -3.57 -2.19
N GLU A 94 2.02 -3.79 -2.03
CA GLU A 94 2.75 -3.31 -0.87
C GLU A 94 2.95 -1.80 -0.96
N LEU A 95 2.44 -1.09 0.06
CA LEU A 95 2.51 0.35 0.20
C LEU A 95 3.44 0.72 1.34
N TYR A 96 4.30 1.71 1.12
CA TYR A 96 5.11 2.31 2.17
C TYR A 96 4.29 3.32 2.97
N PRO A 97 4.69 3.67 4.21
CA PRO A 97 3.98 4.66 5.01
C PRO A 97 3.78 5.99 4.25
N GLY A 98 2.52 6.43 4.16
CA GLY A 98 2.12 7.64 3.45
C GLY A 98 1.67 7.42 2.00
N GLU A 99 1.97 6.25 1.41
CA GLU A 99 1.48 5.90 0.07
C GLU A 99 0.02 5.44 0.07
N GLU A 100 -0.72 5.87 -0.94
CA GLU A 100 -2.08 5.45 -1.23
C GLU A 100 -2.17 4.88 -2.64
N ALA A 101 -3.09 3.94 -2.87
CA ALA A 101 -3.31 3.33 -4.18
C ALA A 101 -4.64 3.81 -4.78
N LEU A 102 -4.59 4.36 -6.00
CA LEU A 102 -5.78 4.60 -6.80
C LEU A 102 -6.25 3.25 -7.37
N ARG A 103 -7.53 2.94 -7.20
CA ARG A 103 -8.15 1.69 -7.68
C ARG A 103 -9.21 1.96 -8.73
N ALA A 104 -9.38 1.02 -9.66
CA ALA A 104 -10.41 1.08 -10.68
C ALA A 104 -11.82 1.05 -10.05
N GLN A 105 -12.67 2.00 -10.39
CA GLN A 105 -14.07 2.05 -9.94
C GLN A 105 -14.99 1.15 -10.76
N LEU A 106 -14.56 0.77 -11.96
CA LEU A 106 -15.27 -0.06 -12.92
C LEU A 106 -14.28 -0.86 -13.76
N ALA A 107 -14.75 -1.97 -14.34
CA ALA A 107 -13.95 -2.75 -15.30
C ALA A 107 -13.84 -2.00 -16.65
N GLY A 108 -12.63 -1.93 -17.20
CA GLY A 108 -12.36 -1.10 -18.37
C GLY A 108 -10.99 -1.37 -18.97
N THR A 109 -10.70 -0.74 -20.11
CA THR A 109 -9.36 -0.70 -20.70
C THR A 109 -8.70 0.62 -20.35
N VAL A 110 -7.47 0.60 -19.84
CA VAL A 110 -6.70 1.82 -19.57
C VAL A 110 -6.39 2.50 -20.90
N VAL A 111 -6.82 3.74 -21.08
CA VAL A 111 -6.53 4.54 -22.29
C VAL A 111 -5.32 5.41 -22.05
N ASP A 112 -5.27 6.05 -20.89
CA ASP A 112 -4.23 7.01 -20.53
C ASP A 112 -3.96 6.95 -19.02
N ILE A 113 -2.73 7.26 -18.63
CA ILE A 113 -2.27 7.26 -17.24
C ILE A 113 -1.24 8.38 -17.03
N ALA A 114 -1.37 9.10 -15.92
CA ALA A 114 -0.42 10.12 -15.53
C ALA A 114 1.00 9.51 -15.38
N PRO A 115 2.06 10.17 -15.86
CA PRO A 115 3.43 9.70 -15.68
C PRO A 115 3.81 9.61 -14.20
N GLU A 116 4.74 8.72 -13.87
CA GLU A 116 5.32 8.65 -12.53
C GLU A 116 6.08 9.94 -12.17
N GLY A 117 6.02 10.32 -10.90
CA GLY A 117 6.69 11.51 -10.37
C GLY A 117 5.97 12.84 -10.64
N THR A 118 4.80 12.81 -11.28
CA THR A 118 4.01 14.00 -11.66
C THR A 118 3.23 14.54 -10.47
N GLU A 119 3.30 15.86 -10.26
CA GLU A 119 2.48 16.57 -9.28
C GLU A 119 1.18 17.06 -9.92
N LEU A 120 0.07 16.77 -9.27
CA LEU A 120 -1.27 17.13 -9.72
C LEU A 120 -2.02 17.83 -8.59
N GLY A 121 -2.77 18.88 -8.93
CA GLY A 121 -3.73 19.49 -8.03
C GLY A 121 -5.00 18.64 -7.88
N ALA A 122 -5.92 19.09 -7.02
CA ALA A 122 -7.26 18.52 -6.96
C ALA A 122 -7.92 18.55 -8.35
N ASP A 123 -8.67 17.50 -8.65
CA ASP A 123 -9.33 17.26 -9.95
C ASP A 123 -8.38 17.02 -11.14
N GLY A 124 -7.08 16.94 -10.92
CA GLY A 124 -6.11 16.56 -11.96
C GLY A 124 -6.38 15.16 -12.52
N GLN A 125 -6.38 15.00 -13.84
CA GLN A 125 -6.59 13.70 -14.49
C GLN A 125 -5.46 12.71 -14.14
N LEU A 126 -5.81 11.57 -13.55
CA LEU A 126 -4.85 10.51 -13.19
C LEU A 126 -4.89 9.34 -14.15
N VAL A 127 -6.08 8.80 -14.42
CA VAL A 127 -6.26 7.63 -15.28
C VAL A 127 -7.54 7.81 -16.10
N VAL A 128 -7.50 7.41 -17.36
CA VAL A 128 -8.70 7.31 -18.21
C VAL A 128 -8.97 5.85 -18.49
N LEU A 129 -10.17 5.38 -18.13
CA LEU A 129 -10.65 4.03 -18.45
C LEU A 129 -11.71 4.11 -19.55
N GLU A 130 -11.59 3.28 -20.58
CA GLU A 130 -12.65 3.05 -21.56
C GLU A 130 -13.48 1.82 -21.15
N ALA A 131 -14.78 2.04 -20.97
CA ALA A 131 -15.75 0.98 -20.72
C ALA A 131 -17.05 1.29 -21.47
N MET A 132 -17.63 0.28 -22.12
CA MET A 132 -18.90 0.42 -22.85
C MET A 132 -18.92 1.58 -23.88
N LYS A 133 -17.81 1.78 -24.60
CA LYS A 133 -17.59 2.89 -25.56
C LYS A 133 -17.55 4.30 -24.94
N MET A 134 -17.48 4.40 -23.62
CA MET A 134 -17.40 5.65 -22.88
C MET A 134 -16.10 5.73 -22.09
N GLN A 135 -15.51 6.91 -22.06
CA GLN A 135 -14.32 7.20 -21.26
C GLN A 135 -14.72 7.69 -19.87
N HIS A 136 -14.09 7.15 -18.85
CA HIS A 136 -14.25 7.50 -17.45
C HIS A 136 -12.92 8.02 -16.92
N VAL A 137 -12.89 9.30 -16.56
CA VAL A 137 -11.71 9.94 -16.02
C VAL A 137 -11.71 9.75 -14.50
N LEU A 138 -10.68 9.12 -13.97
CA LEU A 138 -10.39 9.09 -12.54
C LEU A 138 -9.50 10.29 -12.24
N ALA A 139 -10.04 11.22 -11.45
CA ALA A 139 -9.35 12.44 -11.06
C ALA A 139 -8.67 12.30 -9.69
N ALA A 140 -7.66 13.14 -9.46
CA ALA A 140 -6.97 13.30 -8.21
C ALA A 140 -7.94 13.84 -7.14
N PRO A 141 -8.21 13.11 -6.04
CA PRO A 141 -9.15 13.56 -5.02
C PRO A 141 -8.69 14.83 -4.30
N ASP A 142 -7.38 14.97 -4.14
CA ASP A 142 -6.69 16.11 -3.55
C ASP A 142 -5.36 16.30 -4.30
N ALA A 143 -4.60 17.34 -3.95
CA ALA A 143 -3.26 17.48 -4.49
C ALA A 143 -2.38 16.29 -4.10
N LEU A 144 -1.64 15.77 -5.07
CA LEU A 144 -0.85 14.56 -4.91
C LEU A 144 0.32 14.51 -5.89
N ARG A 145 1.23 13.59 -5.63
CA ARG A 145 2.32 13.21 -6.53
C ARG A 145 2.23 11.74 -6.86
N THR A 146 2.24 11.38 -8.14
CA THR A 146 2.30 9.98 -8.58
C THR A 146 3.66 9.37 -8.24
N VAL A 147 3.69 8.10 -7.82
CA VAL A 147 4.92 7.40 -7.44
C VAL A 147 5.20 6.23 -8.38
N ARG A 148 4.22 5.34 -8.57
CA ARG A 148 4.39 4.09 -9.33
C ARG A 148 3.15 3.80 -10.15
N ASN A 149 3.30 3.51 -11.42
CA ASN A 149 2.23 3.03 -12.28
C ASN A 149 2.20 1.50 -12.25
N LEU A 150 1.04 0.95 -11.91
CA LEU A 150 0.85 -0.50 -11.76
C LEU A 150 0.20 -1.12 -13.00
N VAL A 151 -0.23 -0.27 -13.93
CA VAL A 151 -0.89 -0.64 -15.19
C VAL A 151 -0.29 0.15 -16.35
N SER A 152 -0.44 -0.38 -17.56
CA SER A 152 -0.02 0.29 -18.80
C SER A 152 -1.22 0.68 -19.68
N PRO A 153 -1.14 1.72 -20.52
CA PRO A 153 -2.12 1.98 -21.56
C PRO A 153 -2.38 0.74 -22.43
N GLY A 154 -3.65 0.48 -22.73
CA GLY A 154 -4.13 -0.72 -23.42
C GLY A 154 -4.41 -1.92 -22.50
N GLN A 155 -3.98 -1.90 -21.23
CA GLN A 155 -4.25 -2.98 -20.29
C GLN A 155 -5.71 -2.99 -19.84
N VAL A 156 -6.31 -4.18 -19.76
CA VAL A 156 -7.65 -4.35 -19.18
C VAL A 156 -7.54 -4.52 -17.67
N VAL A 157 -8.41 -3.83 -16.94
CA VAL A 157 -8.49 -3.85 -15.48
C VAL A 157 -9.92 -4.20 -15.04
N ALA A 158 -10.04 -4.91 -13.92
CA ALA A 158 -11.30 -5.18 -13.26
C ALA A 158 -11.58 -4.14 -12.16
N THR A 159 -12.82 -4.08 -11.69
CA THR A 159 -13.20 -3.23 -10.54
C THR A 159 -12.36 -3.59 -9.31
N GLY A 160 -11.77 -2.58 -8.66
CA GLY A 160 -10.93 -2.73 -7.48
C GLY A 160 -9.44 -2.93 -7.77
N ASP A 161 -9.07 -3.21 -9.03
CA ASP A 161 -7.67 -3.38 -9.40
C ASP A 161 -6.87 -2.11 -9.13
N PRO A 162 -5.66 -2.22 -8.57
CA PRO A 162 -4.82 -1.07 -8.29
C PRO A 162 -4.20 -0.56 -9.60
N LEU A 163 -4.33 0.75 -9.84
CA LEU A 163 -3.92 1.41 -11.08
C LEU A 163 -2.56 2.10 -10.93
N LEU A 164 -2.42 2.90 -9.87
CA LEU A 164 -1.18 3.60 -9.55
C LEU A 164 -1.10 3.88 -8.05
N VAL A 165 0.11 4.15 -7.58
CA VAL A 165 0.43 4.59 -6.22
C VAL A 165 0.75 6.08 -6.24
N PHE A 166 0.23 6.81 -5.26
CA PHE A 166 0.47 8.24 -5.09
C PHE A 166 0.74 8.61 -3.63
N LEU A 167 1.32 9.78 -3.43
CA LEU A 167 1.46 10.45 -2.12
C LEU A 167 0.59 11.71 -2.15
N ARG A 168 -0.23 11.94 -1.12
CA ARG A 168 -0.92 13.23 -0.98
C ARG A 168 0.11 14.32 -0.68
N THR A 169 -0.02 15.46 -1.35
CA THR A 169 0.74 16.66 -1.04
C THR A 169 -0.20 17.71 -0.43
N SER A 170 0.24 18.38 0.63
CA SER A 170 -0.46 19.57 1.10
C SER A 170 -0.29 20.67 0.07
N VAL A 171 -1.39 21.24 -0.44
CA VAL A 171 -1.35 22.38 -1.37
C VAL A 171 -0.65 23.54 -0.68
N ILE A 172 0.64 23.72 -0.96
CA ILE A 172 1.31 25.00 -0.91
C ILE A 172 1.79 25.22 -2.33
N GLY A 173 1.06 26.03 -3.09
CA GLY A 173 1.43 26.36 -4.45
C GLY A 173 2.86 26.88 -4.52
N GLY A 174 3.65 26.34 -5.43
CA GLY A 174 4.98 26.83 -5.75
C GLY A 174 6.00 25.73 -5.92
N GLU A 175 6.25 25.39 -7.19
CA GLU A 175 7.45 24.74 -7.75
C GLU A 175 7.84 23.37 -7.19
N SER A 176 8.46 22.55 -8.04
CA SER A 176 9.10 21.30 -7.66
C SER A 176 10.17 21.55 -6.59
N SER A 177 9.74 21.56 -5.34
CA SER A 177 10.63 21.49 -4.21
C SER A 177 10.93 20.02 -4.03
N THR A 178 12.13 19.62 -4.47
CA THR A 178 12.86 18.58 -3.75
C THR A 178 12.83 19.06 -2.31
N ALA A 179 11.87 18.57 -1.50
CA ALA A 179 11.62 19.11 -0.18
C ALA A 179 12.97 19.05 0.54
N THR A 180 13.64 20.20 0.61
CA THR A 180 14.92 20.36 1.27
C THR A 180 14.57 20.06 2.71
N ILE A 181 14.82 18.81 3.11
CA ILE A 181 14.66 18.39 4.49
C ILE A 181 15.49 19.41 5.26
N ASP A 182 14.83 20.21 6.08
CA ASP A 182 15.49 21.13 6.97
C ASP A 182 16.30 20.28 7.96
N LEU A 183 17.57 20.05 7.62
CA LEU A 183 18.52 19.30 8.43
C LEU A 183 18.81 20.02 9.75
N ASP A 184 18.50 21.32 9.81
CA ASP A 184 18.67 22.17 10.98
C ASP A 184 17.40 22.28 11.84
N ARG A 185 16.34 21.56 11.48
CA ARG A 185 15.12 21.47 12.30
C ARG A 185 15.49 21.06 13.74
N PRO A 186 14.99 21.77 14.76
CA PRO A 186 15.28 21.45 16.15
C PRO A 186 14.79 20.05 16.51
N ARG A 187 15.71 19.23 17.00
CA ARG A 187 15.53 17.81 17.32
C ARG A 187 16.06 17.57 18.72
N ALA A 188 15.14 17.43 19.69
CA ALA A 188 15.50 17.27 21.10
C ALA A 188 16.42 16.07 21.36
N ASP A 189 16.25 14.98 20.61
CA ASP A 189 17.09 13.79 20.66
C ASP A 189 18.52 14.08 20.17
N LEU A 190 18.68 14.79 19.05
CA LEU A 190 19.97 15.21 18.53
C LEU A 190 20.66 16.22 19.45
N ASP A 191 19.91 17.16 20.02
CA ASP A 191 20.42 18.16 20.96
C ASP A 191 20.97 17.49 22.22
N GLU A 192 20.29 16.46 22.74
CA GLU A 192 20.76 15.67 23.87
C GLU A 192 22.09 14.96 23.55
N VAL A 193 22.20 14.33 22.37
CA VAL A 193 23.45 13.66 21.94
C VAL A 193 24.59 14.67 21.79
N ARG A 194 24.36 15.80 21.12
CA ARG A 194 25.34 16.88 20.96
C ARG A 194 25.83 17.39 22.31
N GLN A 195 24.91 17.62 23.25
CA GLN A 195 25.26 18.07 24.60
C GLN A 195 26.11 17.05 25.37
N ARG A 196 25.77 15.75 25.29
CA ARG A 196 26.56 14.69 25.93
C ARG A 196 27.98 14.60 25.36
N HIS A 197 28.13 14.70 24.04
CA HIS A 197 29.44 14.74 23.39
C HIS A 197 30.25 15.97 23.82
N ARG A 198 29.62 17.16 23.89
CA ARG A 198 30.30 18.39 24.33
C ARG A 198 30.93 18.26 25.71
N LEU A 199 30.29 17.58 26.66
CA LEU A 199 30.83 17.32 28.01
C LEU A 199 32.12 16.47 28.02
N THR A 200 32.43 15.78 26.92
CA THR A 200 33.65 14.97 26.76
C THR A 200 34.78 15.71 26.04
N LEU A 201 34.46 16.80 25.35
CA LEU A 201 35.41 17.68 24.68
C LEU A 201 36.10 18.59 25.70
N ASP A 202 37.25 19.14 25.31
CA ASP A 202 38.02 20.05 26.17
C ASP A 202 37.21 21.32 26.50
N GLU A 203 36.41 21.83 25.55
CA GLU A 203 35.45 22.94 25.75
C GLU A 203 34.44 22.67 26.87
N GLY A 204 33.98 21.43 27.02
CA GLY A 204 33.06 21.05 28.11
C GLY A 204 33.76 20.73 29.43
N ARG A 205 35.10 20.75 29.47
CA ARG A 205 35.93 20.28 30.59
C ARG A 205 36.99 21.30 31.02
N GLU A 206 36.66 22.58 30.96
CA GLU A 206 37.55 23.73 31.24
C GLU A 206 38.42 23.54 32.49
N ALA A 207 37.85 23.09 33.61
CA ALA A 207 38.59 22.88 34.85
C ALA A 207 39.71 21.81 34.74
N ALA A 208 39.47 20.74 33.98
CA ALA A 208 40.45 19.67 33.77
C ALA A 208 41.55 20.12 32.79
N VAL A 209 41.17 20.88 31.76
CA VAL A 209 42.09 21.47 30.77
C VAL A 209 43.02 22.46 31.46
N ALA A 210 42.48 23.42 32.22
CA ALA A 210 43.25 24.41 32.97
C ALA A 210 44.24 23.76 33.94
N LYS A 211 43.87 22.65 34.59
CA LYS A 211 44.77 21.90 35.47
C LYS A 211 45.95 21.27 34.71
N ARG A 212 45.73 20.78 33.48
CA ARG A 212 46.79 20.19 32.64
C ARG A 212 47.72 21.27 32.11
N HIS A 213 47.19 22.38 31.62
CA HIS A 213 47.97 23.52 31.15
C HIS A 213 48.79 24.19 32.27
N LYS A 214 48.27 24.26 33.51
CA LYS A 214 49.04 24.72 34.67
C LYS A 214 50.27 23.86 34.97
N GLN A 215 50.26 22.60 34.54
CA GLN A 215 51.41 21.69 34.65
C GLN A 215 52.30 21.71 33.40
N ASP A 216 52.08 22.67 32.50
CA ASP A 216 52.76 22.81 31.21
C ASP A 216 52.64 21.55 30.34
N ARG A 217 51.45 20.91 30.37
CA ARG A 217 51.15 19.69 29.61
C ARG A 217 49.91 19.88 28.74
N ARG A 218 49.96 19.34 27.52
CA ARG A 218 48.83 19.23 26.60
C ARG A 218 47.75 18.24 27.09
N THR A 219 46.51 18.43 26.67
CA THR A 219 45.41 17.47 26.88
C THR A 219 45.57 16.26 25.96
N ALA A 220 44.76 15.22 26.20
CA ALA A 220 44.76 14.05 25.31
C ALA A 220 44.27 14.42 23.90
N ARG A 221 43.27 15.30 23.78
CA ARG A 221 42.72 15.72 22.49
C ARG A 221 43.64 16.69 21.75
N GLU A 222 44.32 17.60 22.45
CA GLU A 222 45.35 18.46 21.84
C GLU A 222 46.47 17.63 21.22
N ASN A 223 46.91 16.54 21.87
CA ASN A 223 47.91 15.64 21.29
C ASN A 223 47.39 14.91 20.05
N ILE A 224 46.13 14.47 20.06
CA ILE A 224 45.53 13.79 18.90
C ILE A 224 45.39 14.77 17.74
N ALA A 225 44.91 15.99 18.01
CA ALA A 225 44.70 17.02 16.99
C ALA A 225 46.02 17.48 16.33
N ASP A 226 47.14 17.45 17.05
CA ASP A 226 48.46 17.74 16.50
C ASP A 226 49.03 16.59 15.64
N LEU A 227 48.55 15.36 15.86
CA LEU A 227 49.04 14.16 15.18
C LEU A 227 48.26 13.84 13.89
N VAL A 228 46.97 14.16 13.83
CA VAL A 228 46.06 13.75 12.75
C VAL A 228 45.73 14.91 11.82
N ASP A 229 45.43 14.61 10.56
CA ASP A 229 44.98 15.63 9.61
C ASP A 229 43.64 16.26 10.07
N PRO A 230 43.44 17.58 9.87
CA PRO A 230 42.21 18.26 10.26
C PRO A 230 40.95 17.58 9.71
N GLY A 231 40.00 17.26 10.60
CA GLY A 231 38.72 16.64 10.25
C GLY A 231 38.77 15.13 9.95
N SER A 232 39.95 14.49 10.05
CA SER A 232 40.09 13.05 9.75
C SER A 232 39.82 12.11 10.95
N PHE A 233 39.77 12.64 12.16
CA PHE A 233 39.64 11.84 13.38
C PHE A 233 38.20 11.31 13.61
N VAL A 234 38.05 9.99 13.70
CA VAL A 234 36.79 9.31 14.06
C VAL A 234 36.96 8.62 15.40
N GLU A 235 36.29 9.15 16.43
CA GLU A 235 36.45 8.67 17.81
C GLU A 235 35.51 7.50 18.14
N TYR A 236 36.09 6.42 18.68
CA TYR A 236 35.33 5.28 19.15
C TYR A 236 35.09 5.37 20.66
N GLY A 237 33.85 5.14 21.09
CA GLY A 237 33.51 5.04 22.51
C GLY A 237 33.63 6.35 23.30
N ALA A 238 33.45 7.52 22.66
CA ALA A 238 33.56 8.83 23.30
C ALA A 238 32.69 8.99 24.56
N LEU A 239 31.52 8.35 24.60
CA LEU A 239 30.58 8.39 25.72
C LEU A 239 30.78 7.26 26.75
N ALA A 240 31.86 6.49 26.65
CA ALA A 240 32.16 5.42 27.60
C ALA A 240 32.48 6.00 28.98
N ILE A 241 31.90 5.39 30.02
CA ILE A 241 32.15 5.71 31.42
C ILE A 241 32.85 4.55 32.12
N ALA A 242 33.69 4.85 33.11
CA ALA A 242 34.34 3.81 33.90
C ALA A 242 33.31 2.93 34.62
N ALA A 243 33.47 1.61 34.52
CA ALA A 243 32.57 0.62 35.12
C ALA A 243 32.79 0.49 36.65
N GLN A 244 32.51 1.55 37.40
CA GLN A 244 32.72 1.63 38.86
C GLN A 244 31.41 1.70 39.67
N ARG A 245 30.28 1.34 39.05
CA ARG A 245 28.94 1.45 39.63
C ARG A 245 28.75 0.63 40.92
N SER A 246 29.53 -0.43 41.10
CA SER A 246 29.56 -1.25 42.32
C SER A 246 30.35 -0.61 43.48
N ARG A 247 31.26 0.33 43.20
CA ARG A 247 32.15 0.95 44.20
C ARG A 247 31.73 2.35 44.65
N ARG A 248 30.91 3.06 43.85
CA ARG A 248 30.40 4.39 44.21
C ARG A 248 28.92 4.49 43.84
N PRO A 249 28.00 4.47 44.82
CA PRO A 249 26.59 4.74 44.54
C PRO A 249 26.41 6.17 43.99
N ARG A 250 25.42 6.36 43.10
CA ARG A 250 25.12 7.66 42.49
C ARG A 250 24.84 8.68 43.61
N ARG A 251 25.58 9.80 43.65
CA ARG A 251 25.10 11.00 44.34
C ARG A 251 23.93 11.54 43.51
N THR A 252 22.75 11.55 44.12
CA THR A 252 21.57 12.30 43.69
C THR A 252 21.86 13.78 43.63
#